data_AF-A0A812S3Y1-F1
#
_entry.id   AF-A0A812S3Y1-F1
#
_cell.length_a   1.000
_cell.length_b   1.000
_cell.length_c   1.000
_cell.angle_alpha   90.00
_cell.angle_beta   90.00
_cell.angle_gamma   90.00
#
_symmetry.space_group_name_H-M   'P 1'
#
loop_
_entity.id
_entity.type
_entity.pdbx_description
1 polymer ?
#
loop_
_entity_poly.entity_id
_entity_poly.type
_entity_poly.pdbx_seq_one_letter_code
_entity_poly.pdbx_strand_id
1 'polypeptide(L)'
;MLKVECGLLQDLQTWPVPEKLLPPELAHEAEAWAPLYGNLYPQSPTSWRRSVQDGFATPEECRDACGFCIRAMYCMFRRGGQTSLAVGPSLERRAGAQGAELLCGLVERTRLQIAEDVGLVDQGEPRLYESGALLTRLQAEWDNDMWDVSTGEEHVYWNAHVDKANVASYDYAALLYLNTQGEHFEGGDFAFVDAGPEGDLRNTLRAALGPCRIWIVLLSLPTVFLLLGGGSKTMKHSRSWRCGSLSLRHIRHEGGDFLKVIFFKLDVDELISQLSELQHATDAEGRPRIRKAGFLLDGHKGTGKSQVLNLLAMWARKNGWLVVLEPTPGRYAREIAEIKRSNNGVYIQSEFAQQFLEALSLANRHMLEEIPVDTSAYGSRAIDGESQQVTRRLYEPLIEKTVQREADAQGLSGPERLQRIAEYRRQVRIPSMADVLKPQNVWEIVDFGLDNEQYAAQAVAETFVQLQRQTTHPVAVMVDDWNECFPCSEYVSIRYDNTRFNGYIPAYHLSMPRAFHRWDGHKFRRGVKICATSWMRQKRRQYRPELLGVRDFEIRTVRNFTQQEFANYVMYLRIMGVLHCFPAKDLEYFYMMTQGNGWQARKVLSTLY
;
A
#
# COMPACT_ATOMS: atom_id res chain seq x y z
N MET A 1 -58.39 -16.48 -38.28
CA MET A 1 -58.84 -15.07 -38.26
C MET A 1 -59.67 -14.87 -37.00
N LEU A 2 -59.06 -14.32 -35.95
CA LEU A 2 -59.71 -13.66 -34.81
C LEU A 2 -58.59 -13.07 -33.95
N LYS A 3 -58.66 -11.77 -33.64
CA LYS A 3 -57.68 -11.08 -32.78
C LYS A 3 -57.87 -11.53 -31.34
N VAL A 4 -56.78 -11.61 -30.59
CA VAL A 4 -56.80 -11.42 -29.14
C VAL A 4 -56.17 -10.06 -28.88
N GLU A 5 -56.96 -9.13 -28.35
CA GLU A 5 -56.51 -7.75 -28.12
C GLU A 5 -55.82 -7.67 -26.75
N CYS A 6 -54.50 -7.46 -26.76
CA CYS A 6 -53.74 -7.11 -25.56
C CYS A 6 -54.00 -5.65 -25.17
N GLY A 7 -55.18 -5.37 -24.60
CA GLY A 7 -55.49 -4.10 -23.96
C GLY A 7 -54.88 -4.05 -22.56
N LEU A 8 -53.71 -3.42 -22.42
CA LEU A 8 -53.19 -2.69 -21.23
C LEU A 8 -51.72 -2.28 -21.44
N LEU A 9 -51.48 -1.44 -22.45
CA LEU A 9 -50.19 -0.77 -22.70
C LEU A 9 -50.48 0.68 -23.10
N GLN A 10 -50.79 1.55 -22.12
CA GLN A 10 -50.91 2.99 -22.37
C GLN A 10 -50.63 3.91 -21.17
N ASP A 11 -50.71 3.43 -19.92
CA ASP A 11 -50.48 4.26 -18.72
C ASP A 11 -49.09 4.06 -18.10
N LEU A 12 -48.04 4.52 -18.80
CA LEU A 12 -46.71 4.81 -18.23
C LEU A 12 -46.19 6.20 -18.64
N GLN A 13 -47.11 7.15 -18.89
CA GLN A 13 -46.76 8.56 -18.95
C GLN A 13 -46.61 9.14 -17.55
N THR A 14 -45.39 9.58 -17.22
CA THR A 14 -45.05 10.56 -16.16
C THR A 14 -45.91 10.51 -14.89
N TRP A 15 -45.53 9.67 -13.92
CA TRP A 15 -46.03 9.89 -12.56
C TRP A 15 -45.46 11.21 -12.02
N PRO A 16 -46.30 12.18 -11.60
CA PRO A 16 -45.81 13.35 -10.91
C PRO A 16 -45.27 12.92 -9.54
N VAL A 17 -44.07 13.40 -9.20
CA VAL A 17 -43.53 13.25 -7.84
C VAL A 17 -44.53 13.90 -6.87
N PRO A 18 -44.98 13.21 -5.80
CA PRO A 18 -45.86 13.83 -4.83
C PRO A 18 -45.13 15.01 -4.17
N GLU A 19 -45.62 16.22 -4.41
CA GLU A 19 -45.16 17.46 -3.79
C GLU A 19 -45.60 17.50 -2.31
N LYS A 20 -45.06 16.57 -1.53
CA LYS A 20 -45.14 16.57 -0.08
C LYS A 20 -43.73 16.73 0.46
N LEU A 21 -43.40 18.01 0.64
CA LEU A 21 -42.32 18.49 1.51
C LEU A 21 -42.18 17.58 2.72
N LEU A 22 -40.93 17.21 3.03
CA LEU A 22 -40.57 16.51 4.26
C LEU A 22 -41.26 17.19 5.45
N PRO A 23 -41.77 16.42 6.44
CA PRO A 23 -42.24 16.99 7.69
C PRO A 23 -41.19 17.97 8.25
N PRO A 24 -41.58 19.14 8.80
CA PRO A 24 -40.61 20.15 9.26
C PRO A 24 -39.57 19.60 10.26
N GLU A 25 -39.93 18.56 10.98
CA GLU A 25 -39.09 17.84 11.93
C GLU A 25 -37.97 17.02 11.26
N LEU A 26 -38.19 16.50 10.04
CA LEU A 26 -37.20 15.78 9.24
C LEU A 26 -36.35 16.70 8.35
N ALA A 27 -36.85 17.89 7.99
CA ALA A 27 -36.03 18.91 7.33
C ALA A 27 -34.83 19.30 8.20
N HIS A 28 -35.03 19.43 9.52
CA HIS A 28 -33.95 19.69 10.47
C HIS A 28 -32.99 18.50 10.68
N GLU A 29 -33.41 17.25 10.49
CA GLU A 29 -32.46 16.13 10.49
C GLU A 29 -31.63 16.11 9.20
N ALA A 30 -32.24 16.38 8.04
CA ALA A 30 -31.49 16.56 6.79
C ALA A 30 -30.46 17.71 6.91
N GLU A 31 -30.82 18.84 7.54
CA GLU A 31 -29.88 19.92 7.87
C GLU A 31 -28.83 19.56 8.93
N ALA A 32 -29.11 18.60 9.84
CA ALA A 32 -28.13 18.13 10.81
C ALA A 32 -27.11 17.15 10.20
N TRP A 33 -27.48 16.43 9.14
CA TRP A 33 -26.59 15.55 8.38
C TRP A 33 -25.94 16.23 7.16
N ALA A 34 -26.48 17.34 6.66
CA ALA A 34 -25.87 18.14 5.59
C ALA A 34 -24.44 18.66 5.86
N PRO A 35 -23.98 18.88 7.11
CA PRO A 35 -22.57 19.15 7.43
C PRO A 35 -21.70 17.89 7.54
N LEU A 36 -22.31 16.72 7.79
CA LEU A 36 -21.64 15.42 7.94
C LEU A 36 -21.47 14.69 6.60
N TYR A 37 -22.39 14.91 5.66
CA TYR A 37 -22.34 14.45 4.27
C TYR A 37 -22.21 15.63 3.28
N GLY A 38 -21.76 16.80 3.75
CA GLY A 38 -21.67 18.02 2.98
C GLY A 38 -20.75 17.88 1.77
N ASN A 39 -21.35 17.54 0.63
CA ASN A 39 -20.71 17.31 -0.66
C ASN A 39 -19.28 16.73 -0.55
N LEU A 40 -19.19 15.52 0.05
CA LEU A 40 -17.92 14.74 0.13
C LEU A 40 -17.22 14.64 -1.23
N TYR A 41 -18.00 14.69 -2.31
CA TYR A 41 -17.55 15.06 -3.65
C TYR A 41 -18.35 16.29 -4.09
N PRO A 42 -17.74 17.50 -4.20
CA PRO A 42 -18.42 18.71 -4.66
C PRO A 42 -18.87 18.67 -6.13
N GLN A 43 -18.62 17.55 -6.81
CA GLN A 43 -19.06 17.26 -8.18
C GLN A 43 -20.17 16.18 -8.23
N SER A 44 -20.75 15.79 -7.08
CA SER A 44 -21.86 14.83 -7.08
C SER A 44 -23.02 15.32 -7.95
N PRO A 45 -23.64 14.45 -8.78
CA PRO A 45 -24.72 14.86 -9.68
C PRO A 45 -25.87 15.54 -8.96
N THR A 46 -26.35 16.63 -9.56
CA THR A 46 -27.52 17.39 -9.10
C THR A 46 -28.84 16.73 -9.46
N SER A 47 -28.87 15.87 -10.49
CA SER A 47 -30.05 15.12 -10.94
C SER A 47 -30.01 13.66 -10.50
N TRP A 48 -31.16 13.18 -10.00
CA TRP A 48 -31.35 11.84 -9.46
C TRP A 48 -32.51 11.19 -10.24
N ARG A 49 -32.30 10.03 -10.84
CA ARG A 49 -33.34 9.34 -11.63
C ARG A 49 -33.10 7.82 -11.58
N ARG A 50 -34.19 7.07 -11.72
CA ARG A 50 -34.18 5.63 -11.94
C ARG A 50 -34.83 5.41 -13.29
N SER A 51 -34.18 4.65 -14.16
CA SER A 51 -34.67 4.40 -15.51
C SER A 51 -34.55 2.90 -15.80
N VAL A 52 -35.56 2.36 -16.48
CA VAL A 52 -35.63 0.96 -16.87
C VAL A 52 -36.11 0.92 -18.30
N GLN A 53 -35.31 0.32 -19.18
CA GLN A 53 -35.58 0.22 -20.60
C GLN A 53 -35.62 -1.25 -21.00
N ASP A 54 -36.61 -1.59 -21.83
CA ASP A 54 -36.75 -2.91 -22.44
C ASP A 54 -36.38 -2.83 -23.92
N GLY A 55 -35.91 -3.94 -24.51
CA GLY A 55 -35.44 -3.98 -25.90
C GLY A 55 -34.16 -3.16 -26.18
N PHE A 56 -33.29 -2.94 -25.18
CA PHE A 56 -32.07 -2.14 -25.32
C PHE A 56 -31.06 -2.73 -26.31
N ALA A 57 -30.93 -4.06 -26.30
CA ALA A 57 -30.19 -4.84 -27.28
C ALA A 57 -31.17 -5.79 -27.97
N THR A 58 -30.91 -6.13 -29.23
CA THR A 58 -31.74 -7.09 -29.96
C THR A 58 -31.57 -8.51 -29.41
N PRO A 59 -32.56 -9.42 -29.62
CA PRO A 59 -32.42 -10.82 -29.22
C PRO A 59 -31.26 -11.57 -29.89
N GLU A 60 -30.77 -11.06 -31.03
CA GLU A 60 -29.58 -11.58 -31.72
C GLU A 60 -28.31 -11.08 -31.03
N GLU A 61 -28.18 -9.78 -30.78
CA GLU A 61 -27.06 -9.22 -30.00
C GLU A 61 -26.93 -9.83 -28.60
N CYS A 62 -28.04 -10.05 -27.89
CA CYS A 62 -28.04 -10.74 -26.59
C CYS A 62 -27.49 -12.16 -26.69
N ARG A 63 -27.96 -12.94 -27.67
CA ARG A 63 -27.52 -14.32 -27.92
C ARG A 63 -26.03 -14.38 -28.25
N ASP A 64 -25.57 -13.51 -29.14
CA ASP A 64 -24.19 -13.45 -29.58
C ASP A 64 -23.27 -12.97 -28.45
N ALA A 65 -23.66 -11.92 -27.71
CA ALA A 65 -22.94 -11.46 -26.53
C ALA A 65 -22.78 -12.57 -25.49
N CYS A 66 -23.84 -13.34 -25.20
CA CYS A 66 -23.76 -14.52 -24.33
C CYS A 66 -22.80 -15.59 -24.89
N GLY A 67 -22.84 -15.89 -26.18
CA GLY A 67 -21.91 -16.82 -26.83
C GLY A 67 -20.44 -16.38 -26.75
N PHE A 68 -20.16 -15.10 -26.96
CA PHE A 68 -18.83 -14.53 -26.79
C PHE A 68 -18.37 -14.53 -25.32
N CYS A 69 -19.26 -14.21 -24.37
CA CYS A 69 -18.98 -14.28 -22.93
C CYS A 69 -18.61 -15.69 -22.48
N ILE A 70 -19.37 -16.72 -22.88
CA ILE A 70 -19.09 -18.14 -22.55
C ILE A 70 -17.69 -18.52 -23.05
N ARG A 71 -17.35 -18.17 -24.29
CA ARG A 71 -16.01 -18.42 -24.86
C ARG A 71 -14.91 -17.66 -24.14
N ALA A 72 -15.13 -16.38 -23.84
CA ALA A 72 -14.13 -15.51 -23.23
C ALA A 72 -13.86 -15.86 -21.74
N MET A 73 -14.86 -16.38 -21.05
CA MET A 73 -14.80 -16.87 -19.66
C MET A 73 -14.28 -18.31 -19.53
N TYR A 74 -14.06 -19.03 -20.64
CA TYR A 74 -13.50 -20.38 -20.62
C TYR A 74 -12.13 -20.40 -19.92
N CYS A 75 -11.93 -21.38 -19.04
CA CYS A 75 -10.79 -21.48 -18.13
C CYS A 75 -10.46 -20.16 -17.39
N MET A 76 -11.47 -19.37 -17.01
CA MET A 76 -11.27 -18.29 -16.04
C MET A 76 -11.41 -18.79 -14.61
N PHE A 77 -10.77 -18.07 -13.70
CA PHE A 77 -10.96 -18.25 -12.26
C PHE A 77 -12.40 -17.88 -11.88
N ARG A 78 -13.03 -18.73 -11.07
CA ARG A 78 -14.34 -18.47 -10.46
C ARG A 78 -14.19 -18.01 -9.00
N ARG A 79 -15.24 -17.41 -8.46
CA ARG A 79 -15.33 -17.02 -7.05
C ARG A 79 -16.71 -17.40 -6.52
N GLY A 80 -16.80 -18.56 -5.88
CA GLY A 80 -18.09 -19.17 -5.55
C GLY A 80 -18.87 -19.55 -6.81
N GLY A 81 -20.17 -19.25 -6.86
CA GLY A 81 -21.05 -19.64 -7.96
C GLY A 81 -20.87 -18.89 -9.29
N GLN A 82 -20.03 -17.85 -9.33
CA GLN A 82 -19.92 -16.92 -10.46
C GLN A 82 -18.52 -16.81 -11.07
N THR A 83 -18.51 -16.49 -12.36
CA THR A 83 -17.30 -16.19 -13.17
C THR A 83 -17.44 -14.80 -13.77
N SER A 84 -16.44 -13.93 -13.59
CA SER A 84 -16.49 -12.52 -14.00
C SER A 84 -15.33 -12.15 -14.94
N LEU A 85 -15.63 -11.29 -15.93
CA LEU A 85 -14.71 -10.82 -16.96
C LEU A 85 -14.81 -9.30 -17.07
N ALA A 86 -13.68 -8.60 -16.98
CA ALA A 86 -13.61 -7.17 -17.24
C ALA A 86 -13.71 -6.87 -18.74
N VAL A 87 -14.50 -5.87 -19.10
CA VAL A 87 -14.54 -5.29 -20.45
C VAL A 87 -13.38 -4.28 -20.57
N GLY A 88 -12.68 -4.29 -21.71
CA GLY A 88 -11.53 -3.42 -21.94
C GLY A 88 -10.60 -3.95 -23.03
N PRO A 89 -9.42 -3.34 -23.24
CA PRO A 89 -8.54 -3.65 -24.38
C PRO A 89 -8.02 -5.10 -24.44
N SER A 90 -8.06 -5.84 -23.34
CA SER A 90 -7.69 -7.26 -23.28
C SER A 90 -8.79 -8.22 -23.76
N LEU A 91 -10.03 -7.74 -23.94
CA LEU A 91 -11.21 -8.55 -24.27
C LEU A 91 -11.10 -9.21 -25.65
N GLU A 92 -10.51 -8.54 -26.64
CA GLU A 92 -10.32 -9.07 -28.00
C GLU A 92 -9.56 -10.40 -27.99
N ARG A 93 -8.58 -10.57 -27.11
CA ARG A 93 -7.81 -11.82 -26.99
C ARG A 93 -8.63 -13.01 -26.49
N ARG A 94 -9.80 -12.77 -25.90
CA ARG A 94 -10.68 -13.78 -25.29
C ARG A 94 -11.99 -13.98 -26.05
N ALA A 95 -12.63 -12.87 -26.45
CA ALA A 95 -13.90 -12.87 -27.17
C ALA A 95 -13.72 -12.88 -28.71
N GLY A 96 -12.51 -12.58 -29.21
CA GLY A 96 -12.27 -12.25 -30.62
C GLY A 96 -12.68 -10.82 -30.94
N ALA A 97 -12.28 -10.33 -32.12
CA ALA A 97 -12.56 -8.95 -32.57
C ALA A 97 -14.07 -8.63 -32.57
N GLN A 98 -14.89 -9.49 -33.20
CA GLN A 98 -16.35 -9.33 -33.24
C GLN A 98 -16.99 -9.33 -31.85
N GLY A 99 -16.51 -10.18 -30.94
CA GLY A 99 -17.03 -10.25 -29.57
C GLY A 99 -16.63 -9.03 -28.74
N ALA A 100 -15.41 -8.52 -28.90
CA ALA A 100 -14.97 -7.30 -28.25
C ALA A 100 -15.70 -6.06 -28.80
N GLU A 101 -15.91 -5.98 -30.12
CA GLU A 101 -16.67 -4.92 -30.77
C GLU A 101 -18.12 -4.87 -30.24
N LEU A 102 -18.82 -6.01 -30.21
CA LEU A 102 -20.18 -6.09 -29.69
C LEU A 102 -20.27 -5.73 -28.19
N LEU A 103 -19.39 -6.29 -27.36
CA LEU A 103 -19.43 -6.10 -25.90
C LEU A 103 -19.01 -4.67 -25.50
N CYS A 104 -17.98 -4.10 -26.11
CA CYS A 104 -17.62 -2.70 -25.90
C CYS A 104 -18.71 -1.76 -26.46
N GLY A 105 -19.32 -2.08 -27.60
CA GLY A 105 -20.44 -1.32 -28.17
C GLY A 105 -21.71 -1.34 -27.30
N LEU A 106 -21.96 -2.42 -26.55
CA LEU A 106 -23.03 -2.46 -25.53
C LEU A 106 -22.73 -1.56 -24.33
N VAL A 107 -21.48 -1.57 -23.83
CA VAL A 107 -21.05 -0.66 -22.75
C VAL A 107 -21.14 0.81 -23.18
N GLU A 108 -20.68 1.13 -24.39
CA GLU A 108 -20.71 2.49 -24.93
C GLU A 108 -22.15 2.99 -25.17
N ARG A 109 -23.03 2.17 -25.75
CA ARG A 109 -24.47 2.50 -25.81
C ARG A 109 -25.06 2.74 -24.42
N THR A 110 -24.66 1.95 -23.42
CA THR A 110 -25.15 2.10 -22.04
C THR A 110 -24.71 3.46 -21.46
N ARG A 111 -23.44 3.85 -21.67
CA ARG A 111 -22.89 5.16 -21.28
C ARG A 111 -23.65 6.32 -21.92
N LEU A 112 -23.96 6.21 -23.22
CA LEU A 112 -24.73 7.20 -23.96
C LEU A 112 -26.16 7.33 -23.42
N GLN A 113 -26.86 6.21 -23.20
CA GLN A 113 -28.23 6.21 -22.67
C GLN A 113 -28.30 6.79 -21.25
N ILE A 114 -27.30 6.50 -20.40
CA ILE A 114 -27.17 7.14 -19.08
C ILE A 114 -27.09 8.66 -19.24
N ALA A 115 -26.16 9.15 -20.08
CA ALA A 115 -25.94 10.58 -20.26
C ALA A 115 -27.17 11.32 -20.80
N GLU A 116 -27.94 10.70 -21.70
CA GLU A 116 -29.25 11.21 -22.15
C GLU A 116 -30.26 11.24 -20.99
N ASP A 117 -30.39 10.15 -20.23
CA ASP A 117 -31.35 10.02 -19.13
C ASP A 117 -31.11 11.02 -17.98
N VAL A 118 -29.86 11.43 -17.70
CA VAL A 118 -29.55 12.49 -16.73
C VAL A 118 -29.53 13.91 -17.30
N GLY A 119 -29.56 14.07 -18.62
CA GLY A 119 -29.35 15.37 -19.27
C GLY A 119 -27.90 15.88 -19.16
N LEU A 120 -26.91 14.98 -19.17
CA LEU A 120 -25.47 15.30 -19.22
C LEU A 120 -24.90 15.32 -20.64
N VAL A 121 -25.74 15.54 -21.65
CA VAL A 121 -25.30 15.76 -23.04
C VAL A 121 -25.06 17.26 -23.24
N ASP A 122 -23.82 17.64 -23.53
CA ASP A 122 -23.41 19.02 -23.80
C ASP A 122 -22.85 19.09 -25.22
N GLN A 123 -23.43 19.96 -26.07
CA GLN A 123 -23.10 20.08 -27.50
C GLN A 123 -23.18 18.77 -28.32
N GLY A 124 -23.92 17.77 -27.82
CA GLY A 124 -24.03 16.44 -28.43
C GLY A 124 -23.03 15.42 -27.88
N GLU A 125 -22.10 15.81 -27.00
CA GLU A 125 -21.18 14.91 -26.34
C GLU A 125 -21.60 14.58 -24.89
N PRO A 126 -21.54 13.30 -24.48
CA PRO A 126 -21.85 12.87 -23.11
C PRO A 126 -20.75 13.27 -22.12
N ARG A 127 -21.08 14.09 -21.11
CA ARG A 127 -20.20 14.42 -19.96
C ARG A 127 -20.11 13.29 -18.92
N LEU A 128 -19.89 12.06 -19.39
CA LEU A 128 -19.77 10.86 -18.54
C LEU A 128 -18.63 9.98 -19.04
N TYR A 129 -17.76 9.52 -18.16
CA TYR A 129 -16.63 8.64 -18.51
C TYR A 129 -16.88 7.21 -18.01
N GLU A 130 -16.47 6.20 -18.79
CA GLU A 130 -16.48 4.82 -18.31
C GLU A 130 -15.42 4.64 -17.21
N SER A 131 -15.83 4.17 -16.04
CA SER A 131 -14.91 3.84 -14.93
C SER A 131 -14.67 2.33 -14.79
N GLY A 132 -15.00 1.55 -15.84
CA GLY A 132 -14.87 0.10 -15.95
C GLY A 132 -16.21 -0.64 -15.98
N ALA A 133 -16.33 -1.64 -16.85
CA ALA A 133 -17.48 -2.55 -16.93
C ALA A 133 -17.09 -4.02 -16.67
N LEU A 134 -18.02 -4.78 -16.08
CA LEU A 134 -17.85 -6.20 -15.71
C LEU A 134 -19.00 -7.04 -16.27
N LEU A 135 -18.66 -8.14 -16.93
CA LEU A 135 -19.57 -9.20 -17.35
C LEU A 135 -19.51 -10.32 -16.32
N THR A 136 -20.65 -10.84 -15.89
CA THR A 136 -20.73 -11.90 -14.85
C THR A 136 -21.66 -13.02 -15.29
N ARG A 137 -21.17 -14.26 -15.25
CA ARG A 137 -21.93 -15.49 -15.45
C ARG A 137 -22.24 -16.12 -14.09
N LEU A 138 -23.52 -16.24 -13.74
CA LEU A 138 -23.99 -16.74 -12.43
C LEU A 138 -24.07 -18.28 -12.32
N GLN A 139 -23.68 -19.00 -13.37
CA GLN A 139 -23.50 -20.45 -13.39
C GLN A 139 -22.13 -20.74 -14.00
N ALA A 140 -21.13 -20.97 -13.16
CA ALA A 140 -19.82 -21.49 -13.61
C ALA A 140 -19.99 -22.87 -14.30
N GLU A 141 -19.16 -23.20 -15.28
CA GLU A 141 -19.05 -24.58 -15.79
C GLU A 141 -18.02 -25.31 -14.94
N TRP A 142 -18.46 -26.18 -14.01
CA TRP A 142 -17.59 -26.69 -12.95
C TRP A 142 -16.47 -27.61 -13.46
N ASP A 143 -16.66 -28.22 -14.63
CA ASP A 143 -15.69 -29.11 -15.27
C ASP A 143 -14.69 -28.36 -16.19
N ASN A 144 -14.99 -27.11 -16.58
CA ASN A 144 -14.26 -26.34 -17.60
C ASN A 144 -13.65 -25.01 -17.10
N ASP A 145 -14.18 -24.43 -16.02
CA ASP A 145 -13.63 -23.24 -15.37
C ASP A 145 -12.39 -23.60 -14.52
N MET A 146 -11.49 -22.64 -14.30
CA MET A 146 -10.31 -22.87 -13.46
C MET A 146 -10.66 -22.84 -11.95
N TRP A 147 -9.66 -23.13 -11.12
CA TRP A 147 -9.78 -23.25 -9.66
C TRP A 147 -10.61 -22.12 -9.04
N ASP A 148 -11.44 -22.48 -8.05
CA ASP A 148 -12.11 -21.49 -7.23
C ASP A 148 -11.09 -20.74 -6.38
N VAL A 149 -11.16 -19.42 -6.38
CA VAL A 149 -10.28 -18.53 -5.61
C VAL A 149 -10.85 -18.25 -4.22
N SER A 150 -12.05 -18.77 -3.91
CA SER A 150 -12.63 -18.68 -2.56
C SER A 150 -11.84 -19.53 -1.55
N THR A 151 -11.49 -18.95 -0.40
CA THR A 151 -10.76 -19.62 0.68
C THR A 151 -11.69 -20.34 1.67
N GLY A 152 -12.84 -20.84 1.20
CA GLY A 152 -13.86 -21.51 2.03
C GLY A 152 -14.95 -20.60 2.60
N GLU A 153 -14.98 -19.30 2.25
CA GLU A 153 -16.12 -18.42 2.51
C GLU A 153 -17.03 -18.38 1.26
N GLU A 154 -18.33 -18.62 1.43
CA GLU A 154 -19.30 -18.54 0.34
C GLU A 154 -19.43 -17.10 -0.16
N HIS A 155 -18.79 -16.81 -1.30
CA HIS A 155 -18.99 -15.53 -1.98
C HIS A 155 -20.34 -15.48 -2.68
N VAL A 156 -21.31 -15.03 -1.88
CA VAL A 156 -22.70 -14.80 -2.25
C VAL A 156 -22.81 -13.66 -3.27
N TYR A 157 -23.21 -13.97 -4.52
CA TYR A 157 -23.36 -12.96 -5.59
C TYR A 157 -24.46 -11.94 -5.29
N TRP A 158 -25.46 -12.32 -4.50
CA TRP A 158 -26.62 -11.50 -4.17
C TRP A 158 -26.38 -10.51 -3.01
N ASN A 159 -25.12 -10.40 -2.58
CA ASN A 159 -24.71 -9.47 -1.54
C ASN A 159 -24.94 -8.01 -1.95
N ALA A 160 -25.35 -7.25 -0.94
CA ALA A 160 -25.61 -5.84 -1.06
C ALA A 160 -24.34 -5.03 -1.33
N HIS A 161 -24.38 -4.18 -2.36
CA HIS A 161 -23.29 -3.29 -2.73
C HIS A 161 -23.77 -1.83 -2.80
N VAL A 162 -22.81 -0.90 -2.67
CA VAL A 162 -22.98 0.53 -2.89
C VAL A 162 -21.81 0.98 -3.75
N ASP A 163 -22.03 1.10 -5.05
CA ASP A 163 -20.97 1.22 -6.05
C ASP A 163 -20.05 2.43 -5.82
N LYS A 164 -20.64 3.59 -5.48
CA LYS A 164 -19.90 4.81 -5.13
C LYS A 164 -19.02 4.69 -3.86
N ALA A 165 -19.31 3.72 -2.99
CA ALA A 165 -18.46 3.42 -1.83
C ALA A 165 -17.25 2.55 -2.20
N ASN A 166 -17.38 1.70 -3.23
CA ASN A 166 -16.28 0.86 -3.74
C ASN A 166 -15.31 1.69 -4.61
N VAL A 167 -15.87 2.48 -5.54
CA VAL A 167 -15.13 3.29 -6.52
C VAL A 167 -15.70 4.70 -6.53
N ALA A 168 -14.89 5.68 -6.11
CA ALA A 168 -15.34 7.06 -5.93
C ALA A 168 -15.76 7.77 -7.24
N SER A 169 -15.30 7.29 -8.39
CA SER A 169 -15.70 7.73 -9.74
C SER A 169 -17.00 7.09 -10.26
N TYR A 170 -17.65 6.21 -9.48
CA TYR A 170 -18.98 5.71 -9.81
C TYR A 170 -20.05 6.71 -9.36
N ASP A 171 -20.31 7.71 -10.20
CA ASP A 171 -21.46 8.61 -10.05
C ASP A 171 -22.78 7.95 -10.46
N TYR A 172 -22.72 7.01 -11.41
CA TYR A 172 -23.83 6.29 -11.99
C TYR A 172 -23.50 4.82 -12.16
N ALA A 173 -24.50 3.95 -12.00
CA ALA A 173 -24.39 2.51 -12.19
C ALA A 173 -25.46 2.03 -13.19
N ALA A 174 -25.12 1.02 -13.99
CA ALA A 174 -26.09 0.37 -14.86
C ALA A 174 -25.91 -1.14 -14.85
N LEU A 175 -27.04 -1.85 -14.99
CA LEU A 175 -27.10 -3.30 -15.04
C LEU A 175 -27.86 -3.73 -16.31
N LEU A 176 -27.14 -4.40 -17.21
CA LEU A 176 -27.66 -4.94 -18.47
C LEU A 176 -27.90 -6.45 -18.33
N TYR A 177 -29.15 -6.87 -18.48
CA TYR A 177 -29.53 -8.29 -18.52
C TYR A 177 -29.52 -8.79 -19.98
N LEU A 178 -28.57 -9.68 -20.28
CA LEU A 178 -28.47 -10.36 -21.58
C LEU A 178 -29.40 -11.59 -21.71
N ASN A 179 -29.93 -12.09 -20.59
CA ASN A 179 -30.78 -13.28 -20.50
C ASN A 179 -32.14 -12.98 -19.84
N THR A 180 -33.18 -13.74 -20.19
CA THR A 180 -34.51 -13.72 -19.54
C THR A 180 -34.50 -14.45 -18.19
N GLN A 181 -35.07 -13.84 -17.14
CA GLN A 181 -35.35 -14.54 -15.87
C GLN A 181 -36.59 -15.44 -16.00
N GLY A 182 -36.58 -16.61 -15.37
CA GLY A 182 -37.66 -17.60 -15.43
C GLY A 182 -37.69 -18.44 -16.71
N GLU A 183 -36.87 -18.11 -17.71
CA GLU A 183 -36.62 -18.91 -18.91
C GLU A 183 -35.16 -19.41 -18.94
N HIS A 184 -34.18 -18.53 -18.69
CA HIS A 184 -32.75 -18.88 -18.75
C HIS A 184 -32.09 -19.03 -17.37
N PHE A 185 -32.67 -18.46 -16.30
CA PHE A 185 -32.19 -18.60 -14.92
C PHE A 185 -33.30 -18.38 -13.89
N GLU A 186 -33.16 -18.99 -12.72
CA GLU A 186 -34.00 -18.75 -11.54
C GLU A 186 -33.28 -17.84 -10.53
N GLY A 187 -34.04 -17.03 -9.78
CA GLY A 187 -33.48 -15.98 -8.91
C GLY A 187 -33.09 -14.72 -9.70
N GLY A 188 -32.18 -13.90 -9.16
CA GLY A 188 -31.65 -12.73 -9.88
C GLY A 188 -32.52 -11.46 -9.88
N ASP A 189 -33.56 -11.37 -9.04
CA ASP A 189 -34.41 -10.17 -8.86
C ASP A 189 -33.62 -8.91 -8.50
N PHE A 190 -33.65 -7.88 -9.36
CA PHE A 190 -33.11 -6.57 -9.02
C PHE A 190 -34.08 -5.79 -8.12
N ALA A 191 -33.59 -5.32 -6.97
CA ALA A 191 -34.34 -4.46 -6.06
C ALA A 191 -33.52 -3.25 -5.58
N PHE A 192 -34.17 -2.08 -5.57
CA PHE A 192 -33.68 -0.92 -4.82
C PHE A 192 -34.02 -1.09 -3.35
N VAL A 193 -33.04 -0.90 -2.46
CA VAL A 193 -33.26 -0.88 -1.01
C VAL A 193 -33.01 0.51 -0.47
N ASP A 194 -34.10 1.26 -0.28
CA ASP A 194 -34.08 2.60 0.26
C ASP A 194 -34.21 2.60 1.79
N ALA A 195 -33.72 3.67 2.41
CA ALA A 195 -33.95 3.93 3.83
C ALA A 195 -35.43 4.25 4.07
N GLY A 196 -36.10 3.44 4.88
CA GLY A 196 -37.46 3.69 5.33
C GLY A 196 -37.53 4.82 6.37
N PRO A 197 -38.73 5.36 6.64
CA PRO A 197 -38.93 6.51 7.53
C PRO A 197 -38.61 6.24 9.03
N GLU A 198 -38.31 5.00 9.41
CA GLU A 198 -37.84 4.63 10.77
C GLU A 198 -36.35 4.16 10.75
N GLY A 199 -35.64 4.30 9.62
CA GLY A 199 -34.26 3.81 9.43
C GLY A 199 -34.14 2.36 8.94
N ASP A 200 -35.24 1.59 8.95
CA ASP A 200 -35.30 0.23 8.41
C ASP A 200 -35.16 0.22 6.88
N LEU A 201 -34.34 -0.69 6.36
CA LEU A 201 -34.20 -0.95 4.92
C LEU A 201 -35.50 -1.50 4.32
N ARG A 202 -36.00 -0.89 3.23
CA ARG A 202 -37.21 -1.33 2.52
C ARG A 202 -36.96 -1.53 1.03
N ASN A 203 -37.42 -2.66 0.50
CA ASN A 203 -37.50 -2.91 -0.95
C ASN A 203 -38.55 -1.96 -1.56
N THR A 204 -38.11 -0.96 -2.33
CA THR A 204 -39.00 0.06 -2.92
C THR A 204 -39.43 -0.25 -4.35
N LEU A 205 -38.72 -1.14 -5.04
CA LEU A 205 -39.12 -1.65 -6.36
C LEU A 205 -38.77 -3.13 -6.49
N ARG A 206 -39.64 -3.91 -7.13
CA ARG A 206 -39.41 -5.26 -7.63
C ARG A 206 -40.06 -5.36 -9.00
N ALA A 207 -39.37 -5.94 -9.99
CA ALA A 207 -39.93 -6.20 -11.31
C ALA A 207 -39.41 -7.55 -11.84
N ALA A 208 -40.30 -8.36 -12.39
CA ALA A 208 -39.93 -9.59 -13.10
C ALA A 208 -39.16 -9.24 -14.38
N LEU A 209 -38.05 -9.94 -14.65
CA LEU A 209 -37.06 -9.55 -15.65
C LEU A 209 -37.27 -10.28 -17.00
N GLY A 210 -37.66 -9.54 -18.03
CA GLY A 210 -37.56 -9.98 -19.43
C GLY A 210 -36.12 -9.92 -19.97
N PRO A 211 -35.83 -10.52 -21.14
CA PRO A 211 -34.57 -10.31 -21.82
C PRO A 211 -34.45 -8.86 -22.32
N CYS A 212 -33.24 -8.45 -22.72
CA CYS A 212 -33.00 -7.16 -23.39
C CYS A 212 -33.23 -5.92 -22.49
N ARG A 213 -33.16 -6.06 -21.16
CA ARG A 213 -33.41 -4.95 -20.22
C ARG A 213 -32.15 -4.30 -19.69
N ILE A 214 -32.14 -2.97 -19.71
CA ILE A 214 -31.19 -2.14 -18.96
C ILE A 214 -31.88 -1.46 -17.78
N TRP A 215 -31.22 -1.51 -16.63
CA TRP A 215 -31.49 -0.67 -15.47
C TRP A 215 -30.40 0.40 -15.39
N ILE A 216 -30.80 1.67 -15.40
CA ILE A 216 -29.93 2.83 -15.16
C ILE A 216 -30.26 3.41 -13.79
N VAL A 217 -29.22 3.50 -12.95
CA VAL A 217 -29.33 3.92 -11.55
C VAL A 217 -28.41 5.10 -11.27
N LEU A 218 -29.00 6.16 -10.73
CA LEU A 218 -28.35 7.46 -10.59
C LEU A 218 -28.55 7.95 -9.15
N LEU A 219 -27.46 8.02 -8.37
CA LEU A 219 -27.54 8.19 -6.91
C LEU A 219 -26.43 9.10 -6.35
N SER A 220 -26.83 9.99 -5.43
CA SER A 220 -25.90 10.72 -4.56
C SER A 220 -26.34 10.74 -3.08
N LEU A 221 -26.76 9.58 -2.54
CA LEU A 221 -26.75 9.18 -1.11
C LEU A 221 -27.01 7.65 -1.01
N PRO A 222 -26.87 6.97 0.15
CA PRO A 222 -26.65 5.51 0.20
C PRO A 222 -27.93 4.69 0.10
N THR A 223 -28.47 4.54 -1.11
CA THR A 223 -29.35 3.41 -1.45
C THR A 223 -28.48 2.15 -1.55
N VAL A 224 -28.95 1.07 -0.95
CA VAL A 224 -28.27 -0.24 -0.94
C VAL A 224 -28.91 -1.10 -2.04
N PHE A 225 -28.13 -1.83 -2.82
CA PHE A 225 -28.67 -2.84 -3.75
C PHE A 225 -28.87 -4.16 -3.04
N LEU A 226 -29.84 -4.99 -3.44
CA LEU A 226 -29.97 -6.33 -2.88
C LEU A 226 -30.74 -7.26 -3.83
N LEU A 227 -30.23 -8.48 -3.99
CA LEU A 227 -30.87 -9.58 -4.72
C LEU A 227 -31.37 -10.57 -3.65
N LEU A 228 -32.66 -10.96 -3.66
CA LEU A 228 -33.27 -11.65 -2.52
C LEU A 228 -33.73 -13.08 -2.81
N GLY A 229 -33.13 -14.04 -2.10
CA GLY A 229 -33.85 -15.25 -1.64
C GLY A 229 -34.77 -14.91 -0.46
N GLY A 230 -35.94 -15.55 -0.38
CA GLY A 230 -37.02 -15.12 0.52
C GLY A 230 -36.93 -15.60 1.98
N GLY A 231 -37.26 -14.72 2.93
CA GLY A 231 -37.51 -15.04 4.34
C GLY A 231 -37.73 -13.76 5.17
N SER A 232 -38.71 -13.71 6.08
CA SER A 232 -39.05 -12.48 6.84
C SER A 232 -39.24 -12.71 8.34
N LYS A 233 -38.95 -11.66 9.14
CA LYS A 233 -39.67 -11.25 10.38
C LYS A 233 -39.11 -9.93 10.94
N THR A 234 -39.95 -9.20 11.68
CA THR A 234 -39.73 -7.82 12.15
C THR A 234 -39.87 -7.70 13.67
N MET A 235 -39.21 -6.71 14.30
CA MET A 235 -39.64 -6.15 15.60
C MET A 235 -39.05 -4.76 15.89
N LYS A 236 -39.79 -3.93 16.64
CA LYS A 236 -39.48 -2.51 16.94
C LYS A 236 -38.99 -2.29 18.38
N HIS A 237 -38.25 -1.20 18.64
CA HIS A 237 -38.65 -0.11 19.56
C HIS A 237 -37.59 1.01 19.69
N SER A 238 -38.02 2.20 20.13
CA SER A 238 -37.27 3.47 20.10
C SER A 238 -37.11 4.14 21.48
N ARG A 239 -36.16 5.09 21.60
CA ARG A 239 -36.22 6.32 22.45
C ARG A 239 -34.97 7.20 22.24
N SER A 240 -35.13 8.53 22.35
CA SER A 240 -34.13 9.55 21.99
C SER A 240 -33.83 10.53 23.13
N TRP A 241 -32.64 11.15 23.13
CA TRP A 241 -32.28 12.35 23.91
C TRP A 241 -31.23 13.20 23.15
N ARG A 242 -31.18 14.52 23.39
CA ARG A 242 -30.40 15.51 22.61
C ARG A 242 -29.21 16.12 23.37
N CYS A 243 -28.08 16.33 22.67
CA CYS A 243 -27.11 17.43 22.80
C CYS A 243 -26.10 17.31 21.62
N GLY A 244 -25.35 18.31 21.14
CA GLY A 244 -25.27 19.75 21.39
C GLY A 244 -24.24 20.38 20.41
N SER A 245 -24.32 21.68 20.09
CA SER A 245 -23.53 22.29 18.98
C SER A 245 -22.33 23.14 19.42
N LEU A 246 -21.22 23.07 18.67
CA LEU A 246 -20.07 24.00 18.71
C LEU A 246 -19.32 23.98 17.36
N SER A 247 -18.77 25.11 16.92
CA SER A 247 -18.37 25.36 15.53
C SER A 247 -16.88 25.17 15.21
N LEU A 248 -16.59 24.86 13.93
CA LEU A 248 -15.24 24.70 13.37
C LEU A 248 -14.96 25.76 12.29
N ARG A 249 -13.71 26.25 12.21
CA ARG A 249 -13.22 27.12 11.13
C ARG A 249 -12.42 26.31 10.10
N HIS A 250 -12.61 26.62 8.81
CA HIS A 250 -11.90 25.98 7.68
C HIS A 250 -10.66 26.79 7.25
N ILE A 251 -9.64 26.07 6.75
CA ILE A 251 -8.59 26.59 5.87
C ILE A 251 -8.41 25.57 4.72
N ARG A 252 -8.38 26.04 3.47
CA ARG A 252 -8.25 25.20 2.26
C ARG A 252 -6.78 25.04 1.85
N HIS A 253 -6.47 23.94 1.17
CA HIS A 253 -5.33 23.84 0.24
C HIS A 253 -5.78 23.09 -1.03
N GLU A 254 -5.17 23.42 -2.17
CA GLU A 254 -5.62 23.00 -3.50
C GLU A 254 -4.73 21.92 -4.13
N GLY A 255 -5.34 20.96 -4.83
CA GLY A 255 -4.72 20.19 -5.92
C GLY A 255 -4.02 18.86 -5.58
N GLY A 256 -4.49 17.77 -6.20
CA GLY A 256 -3.69 16.56 -6.45
C GLY A 256 -4.22 15.24 -5.88
N ASP A 257 -4.48 14.28 -6.77
CA ASP A 257 -4.85 12.87 -6.57
C ASP A 257 -4.75 12.30 -5.14
N PHE A 258 -5.93 12.13 -4.52
CA PHE A 258 -6.09 11.46 -3.23
C PHE A 258 -5.82 9.94 -3.34
N LEU A 259 -4.58 9.56 -3.06
CA LEU A 259 -4.21 8.19 -2.71
C LEU A 259 -5.12 7.67 -1.59
N LYS A 260 -5.70 6.48 -1.77
CA LYS A 260 -6.57 5.79 -0.79
C LYS A 260 -5.79 5.31 0.45
N VAL A 261 -5.25 6.24 1.25
CA VAL A 261 -4.70 5.97 2.59
C VAL A 261 -5.23 7.01 3.57
N ILE A 262 -6.52 6.91 3.89
CA ILE A 262 -7.19 7.76 4.89
C ILE A 262 -6.77 7.33 6.30
N PHE A 263 -5.52 7.62 6.69
CA PHE A 263 -5.03 7.59 8.07
C PHE A 263 -3.96 8.65 8.31
N PHE A 264 -4.27 9.89 7.94
CA PHE A 264 -3.51 11.04 8.43
C PHE A 264 -3.73 11.14 9.94
N LYS A 265 -2.70 10.76 10.69
CA LYS A 265 -2.47 11.41 11.97
C LYS A 265 -1.91 12.79 11.67
N LEU A 266 -2.33 13.78 12.44
CA LEU A 266 -1.83 15.16 12.33
C LEU A 266 -0.29 15.22 12.25
N ASP A 267 0.38 14.32 12.98
CA ASP A 267 1.82 14.16 13.06
C ASP A 267 2.48 13.75 11.72
N VAL A 268 1.76 13.12 10.79
CA VAL A 268 2.29 12.68 9.48
C VAL A 268 2.45 13.88 8.54
N ASP A 269 1.49 14.80 8.53
CA ASP A 269 1.50 15.97 7.65
C ASP A 269 2.64 16.93 8.01
N GLU A 270 2.95 17.06 9.30
CA GLU A 270 4.15 17.78 9.78
C GLU A 270 5.45 17.15 9.25
N LEU A 271 5.55 15.81 9.28
CA LEU A 271 6.73 15.09 8.80
C LEU A 271 6.87 15.14 7.27
N ILE A 272 5.76 15.04 6.54
CA ILE A 272 5.71 15.23 5.09
C ILE A 272 6.14 16.65 4.72
N SER A 273 5.62 17.67 5.42
CA SER A 273 6.00 19.07 5.20
C SER A 273 7.50 19.28 5.41
N GLN A 274 8.06 18.74 6.50
CA GLN A 274 9.50 18.76 6.76
C GLN A 274 10.33 18.03 5.68
N LEU A 275 9.83 16.97 5.05
CA LEU A 275 10.54 16.33 3.93
C LEU A 275 10.43 17.15 2.64
N SER A 276 9.28 17.77 2.39
CA SER A 276 9.06 18.69 1.25
C SER A 276 10.02 19.89 1.29
N GLU A 277 10.19 20.52 2.46
CA GLU A 277 11.19 21.57 2.68
C GLU A 277 12.62 21.10 2.37
N LEU A 278 12.96 19.86 2.73
CA LEU A 278 14.31 19.31 2.53
C LEU A 278 14.59 18.89 1.09
N GLN A 279 13.57 18.63 0.27
CA GLN A 279 13.73 18.23 -1.14
C GLN A 279 14.47 19.28 -1.97
N HIS A 280 14.24 20.56 -1.65
CA HIS A 280 14.82 21.73 -2.30
C HIS A 280 15.95 22.38 -1.49
N ALA A 281 16.40 21.75 -0.40
CA ALA A 281 17.44 22.31 0.47
C ALA A 281 18.79 22.44 -0.25
N THR A 282 19.38 23.63 -0.17
CA THR A 282 20.72 23.95 -0.65
C THR A 282 21.62 24.39 0.50
N ASP A 283 22.94 24.33 0.29
CA ASP A 283 23.88 25.00 1.18
C ASP A 283 24.11 26.47 0.80
N ALA A 284 24.98 27.14 1.57
CA ALA A 284 25.31 28.55 1.38
C ALA A 284 25.98 28.86 0.02
N GLU A 285 26.40 27.84 -0.73
CA GLU A 285 27.00 27.95 -2.06
C GLU A 285 25.97 27.63 -3.16
N GLY A 286 24.68 27.45 -2.79
CA GLY A 286 23.60 27.10 -3.70
C GLY A 286 23.59 25.63 -4.14
N ARG A 287 24.44 24.77 -3.56
CA ARG A 287 24.57 23.36 -3.98
C ARG A 287 23.51 22.50 -3.29
N PRO A 288 22.84 21.55 -3.97
CA PRO A 288 21.84 20.67 -3.35
C PRO A 288 22.41 19.89 -2.17
N ARG A 289 21.95 20.19 -0.95
CA ARG A 289 22.51 19.64 0.28
C ARG A 289 21.52 19.67 1.44
N ILE A 290 21.33 18.53 2.08
CA ILE A 290 20.50 18.39 3.28
C ILE A 290 21.41 18.45 4.52
N ARG A 291 21.14 19.41 5.43
CA ARG A 291 21.89 19.61 6.69
C ARG A 291 21.18 19.02 7.92
N LYS A 292 20.44 17.92 7.74
CA LYS A 292 19.67 17.22 8.81
C LYS A 292 20.05 15.74 8.79
N ALA A 293 20.31 15.14 9.95
CA ALA A 293 20.60 13.70 10.01
C ALA A 293 19.37 12.85 9.67
N GLY A 294 18.20 13.28 10.17
CA GLY A 294 16.93 12.58 10.03
C GLY A 294 16.15 12.62 11.34
N PHE A 295 15.37 11.58 11.63
CA PHE A 295 14.59 11.47 12.88
C PHE A 295 14.21 10.02 13.20
N LEU A 296 14.04 9.73 14.49
CA LEU A 296 13.66 8.41 15.02
C LEU A 296 12.17 8.43 15.43
N LEU A 297 11.34 7.64 14.75
CA LEU A 297 9.96 7.39 15.13
C LEU A 297 9.92 6.43 16.33
N ASP A 298 9.52 6.92 17.51
CA ASP A 298 9.29 6.11 18.72
C ASP A 298 7.82 6.25 19.20
N GLY A 299 7.42 5.51 20.23
CA GLY A 299 6.05 5.43 20.73
C GLY A 299 5.68 4.02 21.15
N HIS A 300 4.58 3.83 21.87
CA HIS A 300 4.16 2.53 22.42
C HIS A 300 3.95 1.41 21.38
N LYS A 301 3.91 0.15 21.84
CA LYS A 301 3.54 -1.00 21.00
C LYS A 301 2.21 -0.73 20.30
N GLY A 302 2.12 -1.01 19.00
CA GLY A 302 0.86 -0.90 18.28
C GLY A 302 0.38 0.52 17.92
N THR A 303 1.17 1.57 18.17
CA THR A 303 0.78 2.93 17.78
C THR A 303 0.78 3.17 16.26
N GLY A 304 1.41 2.31 15.45
CA GLY A 304 1.44 2.46 13.98
C GLY A 304 2.68 3.19 13.42
N LYS A 305 3.82 3.13 14.10
CA LYS A 305 5.11 3.68 13.62
C LYS A 305 5.48 3.19 12.21
N SER A 306 5.37 1.88 11.98
CA SER A 306 5.57 1.23 10.68
C SER A 306 4.71 1.82 9.56
N GLN A 307 3.43 2.14 9.87
CA GLN A 307 2.51 2.76 8.92
C GLN A 307 2.92 4.20 8.60
N VAL A 308 3.37 4.97 9.59
CA VAL A 308 3.94 6.32 9.37
C VAL A 308 5.18 6.24 8.49
N LEU A 309 6.11 5.30 8.76
CA LEU A 309 7.30 5.13 7.94
C LEU A 309 6.95 4.75 6.48
N ASN A 310 5.99 3.86 6.28
CA ASN A 310 5.52 3.46 4.96
C ASN A 310 4.82 4.61 4.20
N LEU A 311 4.03 5.43 4.89
CA LEU A 311 3.45 6.67 4.33
C LEU A 311 4.54 7.63 3.83
N LEU A 312 5.59 7.85 4.64
CA LEU A 312 6.73 8.67 4.24
C LEU A 312 7.50 8.05 3.06
N ALA A 313 7.66 6.73 3.02
CA ALA A 313 8.31 6.02 1.90
C ALA A 313 7.52 6.18 0.59
N MET A 314 6.19 6.06 0.63
CA MET A 314 5.33 6.28 -0.53
C MET A 314 5.35 7.73 -1.00
N TRP A 315 5.27 8.70 -0.08
CA TRP A 315 5.40 10.12 -0.42
C TRP A 315 6.75 10.42 -1.08
N ALA A 316 7.85 9.91 -0.50
CA ALA A 316 9.20 10.14 -1.01
C ALA A 316 9.36 9.57 -2.43
N ARG A 317 8.88 8.34 -2.69
CA ARG A 317 8.86 7.75 -4.04
C ARG A 317 8.05 8.60 -5.03
N LYS A 318 6.84 9.04 -4.67
CA LYS A 318 6.00 9.90 -5.53
C LYS A 318 6.68 11.22 -5.90
N ASN A 319 7.58 11.73 -5.04
CA ASN A 319 8.30 12.98 -5.23
C ASN A 319 9.74 12.81 -5.75
N GLY A 320 10.09 11.65 -6.33
CA GLY A 320 11.38 11.44 -6.99
C GLY A 320 12.58 11.31 -6.04
N TRP A 321 12.34 10.88 -4.79
CA TRP A 321 13.41 10.49 -3.87
C TRP A 321 13.83 9.04 -4.11
N LEU A 322 15.13 8.78 -3.99
CA LEU A 322 15.67 7.42 -3.94
C LEU A 322 15.42 6.86 -2.54
N VAL A 323 14.57 5.83 -2.44
CA VAL A 323 14.12 5.26 -1.17
C VAL A 323 14.75 3.90 -0.92
N VAL A 324 15.67 3.87 0.04
CA VAL A 324 16.26 2.64 0.60
C VAL A 324 15.40 2.23 1.79
N LEU A 325 14.53 1.23 1.62
CA LEU A 325 13.61 0.77 2.68
C LEU A 325 14.02 -0.63 3.18
N GLU A 326 14.33 -0.74 4.47
CA GLU A 326 14.50 -2.01 5.17
C GLU A 326 13.36 -2.21 6.19
N PRO A 327 12.39 -3.10 5.92
CA PRO A 327 11.19 -3.23 6.76
C PRO A 327 11.38 -4.14 7.98
N THR A 328 12.36 -5.05 8.00
CA THR A 328 12.50 -6.03 9.09
C THR A 328 13.97 -6.41 9.30
N PRO A 329 14.86 -5.48 9.72
CA PRO A 329 16.28 -5.78 9.90
C PRO A 329 16.53 -6.84 11.00
N GLY A 330 15.56 -7.06 11.89
CA GLY A 330 15.57 -8.16 12.85
C GLY A 330 15.53 -9.56 12.22
N ARG A 331 15.24 -9.69 10.92
CA ARG A 331 15.31 -10.94 10.15
C ARG A 331 16.74 -11.46 10.06
N TYR A 332 17.68 -10.57 9.77
CA TYR A 332 19.11 -10.86 9.62
C TYR A 332 19.76 -11.44 10.89
N ALA A 333 19.13 -11.29 12.04
CA ALA A 333 19.62 -11.80 13.32
C ALA A 333 18.91 -13.10 13.78
N ARG A 334 17.98 -13.65 13.00
CA ARG A 334 17.09 -14.74 13.45
C ARG A 334 16.78 -15.78 12.39
N GLU A 335 16.52 -15.33 11.16
CA GLU A 335 16.30 -16.24 10.04
C GLU A 335 17.60 -16.94 9.69
N ILE A 336 17.48 -18.21 9.29
CA ILE A 336 18.60 -19.10 9.00
C ILE A 336 19.16 -18.77 7.62
N ALA A 337 20.45 -18.42 7.57
CA ALA A 337 21.22 -18.23 6.34
C ALA A 337 22.68 -18.66 6.58
N GLU A 338 23.45 -18.88 5.51
CA GLU A 338 24.88 -19.17 5.64
C GLU A 338 25.65 -17.91 6.07
N ILE A 339 26.52 -18.04 7.09
CA ILE A 339 27.35 -16.94 7.58
C ILE A 339 28.85 -17.27 7.49
N LYS A 340 29.62 -16.40 6.84
CA LYS A 340 31.07 -16.56 6.63
C LYS A 340 31.85 -15.54 7.45
N ARG A 341 32.74 -15.97 8.34
CA ARG A 341 33.48 -15.07 9.23
C ARG A 341 34.66 -14.42 8.50
N SER A 342 34.73 -13.10 8.49
CA SER A 342 35.86 -12.31 7.98
C SER A 342 37.02 -12.24 8.97
N ASN A 343 38.20 -11.84 8.48
CA ASN A 343 39.39 -11.60 9.32
C ASN A 343 39.18 -10.45 10.33
N ASN A 344 38.29 -9.49 10.01
CA ASN A 344 37.86 -8.42 10.94
C ASN A 344 36.88 -8.94 12.02
N GLY A 345 36.47 -10.21 11.93
CA GLY A 345 35.52 -10.83 12.84
C GLY A 345 34.07 -10.35 12.65
N VAL A 346 33.76 -9.79 11.48
CA VAL A 346 32.41 -9.56 10.98
C VAL A 346 31.92 -10.87 10.33
N TYR A 347 30.64 -11.19 10.46
CA TYR A 347 30.03 -12.35 9.80
C TYR A 347 29.28 -11.87 8.57
N ILE A 348 29.77 -12.30 7.41
CA ILE A 348 29.28 -11.96 6.08
C ILE A 348 27.99 -12.76 5.83
N GLN A 349 26.95 -12.06 5.41
CA GLN A 349 25.62 -12.60 5.08
C GLN A 349 25.32 -12.31 3.61
N SER A 350 25.84 -13.16 2.72
CA SER A 350 25.79 -12.94 1.26
C SER A 350 24.36 -13.05 0.70
N GLU A 351 23.64 -14.12 1.02
CA GLU A 351 22.24 -14.33 0.62
C GLU A 351 21.33 -13.15 0.99
N PHE A 352 21.36 -12.72 2.27
CA PHE A 352 20.58 -11.57 2.73
C PHE A 352 20.99 -10.24 2.06
N ALA A 353 22.26 -10.08 1.71
CA ALA A 353 22.71 -8.92 0.97
C ALA A 353 22.17 -8.92 -0.47
N GLN A 354 22.14 -10.07 -1.14
CA GLN A 354 21.58 -10.25 -2.48
C GLN A 354 20.07 -9.96 -2.49
N GLN A 355 19.30 -10.54 -1.56
CA GLN A 355 17.86 -10.23 -1.39
C GLN A 355 17.58 -8.75 -1.14
N PHE A 356 18.45 -8.07 -0.38
CA PHE A 356 18.33 -6.63 -0.15
C PHE A 356 18.64 -5.81 -1.41
N LEU A 357 19.66 -6.19 -2.19
CA LEU A 357 19.97 -5.55 -3.47
C LEU A 357 18.82 -5.72 -4.48
N GLU A 358 18.14 -6.87 -4.47
CA GLU A 358 16.96 -7.15 -5.30
C GLU A 358 15.79 -6.24 -4.89
N ALA A 359 15.46 -6.17 -3.59
CA ALA A 359 14.43 -5.26 -3.10
C ALA A 359 14.75 -3.77 -3.38
N LEU A 360 16.04 -3.40 -3.33
CA LEU A 360 16.52 -2.06 -3.66
C LEU A 360 16.39 -1.75 -5.16
N SER A 361 16.69 -2.71 -6.04
CA SER A 361 16.67 -2.55 -7.50
C SER A 361 15.25 -2.30 -8.01
N LEU A 362 14.28 -3.11 -7.56
CA LEU A 362 12.88 -3.06 -8.00
C LEU A 362 12.25 -1.67 -7.87
N ALA A 363 12.63 -0.91 -6.84
CA ALA A 363 12.08 0.43 -6.58
C ALA A 363 12.93 1.58 -7.13
N ASN A 364 14.24 1.39 -7.36
CA ASN A 364 15.18 2.50 -7.58
C ASN A 364 16.06 2.37 -8.83
N ARG A 365 15.93 1.31 -9.65
CA ARG A 365 16.84 1.02 -10.78
C ARG A 365 17.18 2.23 -11.65
N HIS A 366 16.17 2.95 -12.17
CA HIS A 366 16.38 4.12 -13.02
C HIS A 366 17.24 5.21 -12.33
N MET A 367 16.97 5.52 -11.05
CA MET A 367 17.78 6.47 -10.28
C MET A 367 19.21 5.96 -10.01
N LEU A 368 19.42 4.65 -9.93
CA LEU A 368 20.76 4.05 -9.74
C LEU A 368 21.59 4.06 -11.03
N GLU A 369 20.93 3.96 -12.19
CA GLU A 369 21.54 4.13 -13.53
C GLU A 369 21.94 5.60 -13.77
N GLU A 370 21.18 6.57 -13.25
CA GLU A 370 21.47 8.01 -13.34
C GLU A 370 22.61 8.50 -12.43
N ILE A 371 22.95 7.78 -11.35
CA ILE A 371 24.01 8.21 -10.42
C ILE A 371 25.39 7.72 -10.91
N PRO A 372 26.34 8.61 -11.26
CA PRO A 372 27.70 8.23 -11.61
C PRO A 372 28.49 7.80 -10.37
N VAL A 373 29.43 6.87 -10.55
CA VAL A 373 30.30 6.38 -9.47
C VAL A 373 31.40 7.39 -9.14
N ASP A 374 31.51 7.75 -7.85
CA ASP A 374 32.69 8.42 -7.33
C ASP A 374 33.84 7.42 -7.25
N THR A 375 34.73 7.46 -8.24
CA THR A 375 35.92 6.62 -8.37
C THR A 375 36.95 6.82 -7.25
N SER A 376 36.89 7.95 -6.52
CA SER A 376 37.71 8.17 -5.30
C SER A 376 37.15 7.47 -4.07
N ALA A 377 35.88 7.03 -4.14
CA ALA A 377 35.17 6.33 -3.07
C ALA A 377 35.08 4.82 -3.31
N TYR A 378 34.98 4.43 -4.58
CA TYR A 378 34.78 3.06 -5.00
C TYR A 378 35.98 2.16 -4.67
N GLY A 379 35.71 0.95 -4.19
CA GLY A 379 36.74 0.04 -3.70
C GLY A 379 37.30 0.44 -2.35
N SER A 380 36.62 1.32 -1.60
CA SER A 380 37.00 1.64 -0.22
C SER A 380 36.56 0.56 0.78
N ARG A 381 35.70 -0.38 0.37
CA ARG A 381 35.21 -1.50 1.16
C ARG A 381 35.94 -2.80 0.86
N ALA A 382 35.95 -3.69 1.85
CA ALA A 382 36.33 -5.09 1.70
C ALA A 382 35.06 -5.96 1.55
N ILE A 383 35.24 -7.27 1.33
CA ILE A 383 34.14 -8.25 1.17
C ILE A 383 33.14 -8.23 2.34
N ASP A 384 33.60 -7.91 3.56
CA ASP A 384 32.75 -7.83 4.76
C ASP A 384 32.07 -6.46 4.98
N GLY A 385 32.14 -5.57 3.98
CA GLY A 385 31.55 -4.23 4.01
C GLY A 385 32.29 -3.21 4.89
N GLU A 386 33.33 -3.63 5.62
CA GLU A 386 34.16 -2.70 6.38
C GLU A 386 35.20 -1.99 5.51
N SER A 387 35.76 -0.89 6.03
CA SER A 387 36.77 -0.12 5.30
C SER A 387 38.03 -0.98 5.07
N GLN A 388 38.54 -1.01 3.83
CA GLN A 388 39.80 -1.69 3.52
C GLN A 388 40.96 -1.19 4.39
N GLN A 389 40.97 0.09 4.78
CA GLN A 389 42.00 0.63 5.65
C GLN A 389 41.97 -0.02 7.04
N VAL A 390 40.78 -0.29 7.58
CA VAL A 390 40.61 -1.03 8.85
C VAL A 390 41.09 -2.47 8.68
N THR A 391 40.70 -3.14 7.59
CA THR A 391 41.13 -4.52 7.32
C THR A 391 42.64 -4.63 7.08
N ARG A 392 43.30 -3.62 6.48
CA ARG A 392 44.78 -3.56 6.35
C ARG A 392 45.48 -3.46 7.72
N ARG A 393 44.93 -2.67 8.66
CA ARG A 393 45.49 -2.51 10.02
C ARG A 393 45.53 -3.81 10.81
N LEU A 394 44.63 -4.76 10.54
CA LEU A 394 44.65 -6.09 11.18
C LEU A 394 45.94 -6.88 10.90
N TYR A 395 46.60 -6.61 9.76
CA TYR A 395 47.86 -7.25 9.40
C TYR A 395 49.09 -6.53 9.96
N GLU A 396 48.97 -5.30 10.46
CA GLU A 396 50.12 -4.53 10.96
C GLU A 396 50.89 -5.25 12.09
N PRO A 397 50.25 -5.82 13.14
CA PRO A 397 50.97 -6.54 14.18
C PRO A 397 51.67 -7.81 13.69
N LEU A 398 51.23 -8.38 12.57
CA LEU A 398 51.86 -9.54 11.94
C LEU A 398 53.04 -9.12 11.05
N ILE A 399 52.90 -8.03 10.30
CA ILE A 399 54.00 -7.41 9.55
C ILE A 399 55.11 -6.97 10.51
N GLU A 400 54.76 -6.26 11.60
CA GLU A 400 55.72 -5.79 12.61
C GLU A 400 56.46 -6.95 13.27
N LYS A 401 55.77 -8.04 13.64
CA LYS A 401 56.42 -9.24 14.20
C LYS A 401 57.34 -9.95 13.20
N THR A 402 57.00 -9.95 11.91
CA THR A 402 57.84 -10.54 10.86
C THR A 402 59.10 -9.69 10.65
N VAL A 403 58.96 -8.37 10.48
CA VAL A 403 60.12 -7.47 10.31
C VAL A 403 60.97 -7.37 11.58
N GLN A 404 60.38 -7.48 12.78
CA GLN A 404 61.12 -7.60 14.02
C GLN A 404 62.05 -8.82 13.99
N ARG A 405 61.53 -10.00 13.63
CA ARG A 405 62.32 -11.24 13.50
C ARG A 405 63.39 -11.14 12.41
N GLU A 406 63.10 -10.56 11.26
CA GLU A 406 64.10 -10.33 10.21
C GLU A 406 65.22 -9.41 10.70
N ALA A 407 64.89 -8.34 11.41
CA ALA A 407 65.87 -7.42 11.95
C ALA A 407 66.74 -8.04 13.06
N ASP A 408 66.15 -8.86 13.92
CA ASP A 408 66.88 -9.59 14.95
C ASP A 408 67.82 -10.65 14.35
N ALA A 409 67.48 -11.20 13.18
CA ALA A 409 68.29 -12.19 12.47
C ALA A 409 69.35 -11.59 11.52
N GLN A 410 69.09 -10.43 10.91
CA GLN A 410 69.92 -9.82 9.87
C GLN A 410 70.59 -8.51 10.30
N GLY A 411 70.30 -8.00 11.51
CA GLY A 411 70.87 -6.75 12.04
C GLY A 411 70.34 -5.48 11.36
N LEU A 412 69.12 -5.51 10.79
CA LEU A 412 68.55 -4.40 10.02
C LEU A 412 68.50 -3.09 10.81
N SER A 413 69.01 -2.01 10.22
CA SER A 413 68.97 -0.67 10.79
C SER A 413 67.55 -0.09 10.82
N GLY A 414 67.31 0.89 11.69
CA GLY A 414 65.99 1.54 11.82
C GLY A 414 65.33 1.98 10.50
N PRO A 415 66.06 2.63 9.55
CA PRO A 415 65.53 2.98 8.24
C PRO A 415 65.16 1.77 7.37
N GLU A 416 65.98 0.71 7.35
CA GLU A 416 65.73 -0.50 6.57
C GLU A 416 64.50 -1.25 7.08
N ARG A 417 64.29 -1.30 8.40
CA ARG A 417 63.07 -1.84 9.01
C ARG A 417 61.81 -1.10 8.52
N LEU A 418 61.85 0.22 8.44
CA LEU A 418 60.73 1.02 7.93
C LEU A 418 60.46 0.78 6.44
N GLN A 419 61.52 0.62 5.62
CA GLN A 419 61.38 0.22 4.22
C GLN A 419 60.74 -1.16 4.11
N ARG A 420 61.19 -2.14 4.89
CA ARG A 420 60.65 -3.50 4.89
C ARG A 420 59.18 -3.57 5.32
N ILE A 421 58.78 -2.80 6.34
CA ILE A 421 57.37 -2.63 6.72
C ILE A 421 56.56 -2.04 5.56
N ALA A 422 57.09 -1.04 4.84
CA ALA A 422 56.42 -0.42 3.70
C ALA A 422 56.27 -1.40 2.51
N GLU A 423 57.26 -2.26 2.26
CA GLU A 423 57.21 -3.32 1.25
C GLU A 423 56.16 -4.39 1.59
N TYR A 424 56.19 -4.94 2.81
CA TYR A 424 55.18 -5.90 3.26
C TYR A 424 53.76 -5.31 3.24
N ARG A 425 53.58 -4.04 3.61
CA ARG A 425 52.29 -3.33 3.47
C ARG A 425 51.80 -3.25 2.03
N ARG A 426 52.67 -3.26 1.02
CA ARG A 426 52.30 -3.30 -0.42
C ARG A 426 51.96 -4.71 -0.90
N GLN A 427 52.53 -5.75 -0.28
CA GLN A 427 52.29 -7.15 -0.64
C GLN A 427 50.95 -7.69 -0.12
N VAL A 428 50.38 -7.11 0.96
CA VAL A 428 49.07 -7.52 1.48
C VAL A 428 47.94 -7.10 0.53
N ARG A 429 47.57 -8.00 -0.40
CA ARG A 429 46.38 -7.86 -1.24
C ARG A 429 45.13 -8.26 -0.46
N ILE A 430 44.17 -7.34 -0.36
CA ILE A 430 42.84 -7.62 0.18
C ILE A 430 41.90 -7.81 -1.02
N PRO A 431 41.19 -8.96 -1.12
CA PRO A 431 40.18 -9.17 -2.15
C PRO A 431 39.12 -8.06 -2.14
N SER A 432 38.81 -7.53 -3.33
CA SER A 432 37.83 -6.47 -3.52
C SER A 432 37.19 -6.58 -4.90
N MET A 433 35.89 -6.29 -4.97
CA MET A 433 35.16 -6.12 -6.23
C MET A 433 35.85 -5.14 -7.19
N ALA A 434 36.52 -4.11 -6.67
CA ALA A 434 37.21 -3.10 -7.49
C ALA A 434 38.42 -3.64 -8.28
N ASP A 435 38.89 -4.86 -7.99
CA ASP A 435 39.88 -5.56 -8.82
C ASP A 435 39.27 -6.15 -10.10
N VAL A 436 37.94 -6.36 -10.13
CA VAL A 436 37.19 -7.05 -11.19
C VAL A 436 36.28 -6.10 -11.97
N LEU A 437 35.48 -5.29 -11.26
CA LEU A 437 34.51 -4.37 -11.84
C LEU A 437 35.07 -2.94 -11.92
N LYS A 438 34.81 -2.26 -13.04
CA LYS A 438 35.08 -0.83 -13.26
C LYS A 438 33.78 -0.10 -13.61
N PRO A 439 32.92 0.18 -12.62
CA PRO A 439 31.56 0.61 -12.87
C PRO A 439 31.48 2.10 -13.25
N GLN A 440 30.54 2.43 -14.14
CA GLN A 440 30.25 3.81 -14.55
C GLN A 440 29.17 4.45 -13.67
N ASN A 441 28.11 3.70 -13.40
CA ASN A 441 26.97 4.10 -12.57
C ASN A 441 26.82 3.20 -11.32
N VAL A 442 25.98 3.61 -10.37
CA VAL A 442 25.74 2.84 -9.13
C VAL A 442 24.96 1.55 -9.42
N TRP A 443 24.13 1.52 -10.47
CA TRP A 443 23.44 0.32 -10.90
C TRP A 443 24.39 -0.85 -11.18
N GLU A 444 25.49 -0.65 -11.91
CA GLU A 444 26.48 -1.70 -12.21
C GLU A 444 27.10 -2.34 -10.95
N ILE A 445 27.18 -1.60 -9.82
CA ILE A 445 27.63 -2.16 -8.53
C ILE A 445 26.57 -3.07 -7.92
N VAL A 446 25.29 -2.69 -8.04
CA VAL A 446 24.14 -3.48 -7.56
C VAL A 446 23.98 -4.74 -8.41
N ASP A 447 24.00 -4.60 -9.73
CA ASP A 447 23.87 -5.67 -10.73
C ASP A 447 24.98 -6.73 -10.54
N PHE A 448 26.24 -6.30 -10.44
CA PHE A 448 27.35 -7.22 -10.13
C PHE A 448 27.19 -7.94 -8.79
N GLY A 449 26.61 -7.27 -7.78
CA GLY A 449 26.30 -7.86 -6.47
C GLY A 449 25.11 -8.83 -6.49
N LEU A 450 24.21 -8.71 -7.47
CA LEU A 450 23.13 -9.66 -7.73
C LEU A 450 23.65 -10.91 -8.44
N ASP A 451 24.54 -10.74 -9.43
CA ASP A 451 25.17 -11.86 -10.14
C ASP A 451 26.19 -12.63 -9.27
N ASN A 452 26.89 -11.94 -8.37
CA ASN A 452 28.02 -12.49 -7.61
C ASN A 452 27.77 -12.44 -6.09
N GLU A 453 27.09 -13.47 -5.59
CA GLU A 453 26.73 -13.67 -4.16
C GLU A 453 27.92 -13.44 -3.19
N GLN A 454 29.14 -13.86 -3.58
CA GLN A 454 30.36 -13.67 -2.80
C GLN A 454 30.73 -12.19 -2.55
N TYR A 455 30.30 -11.29 -3.43
CA TYR A 455 30.53 -9.85 -3.35
C TYR A 455 29.28 -9.05 -2.94
N ALA A 456 28.12 -9.68 -2.76
CA ALA A 456 26.86 -9.00 -2.43
C ALA A 456 26.97 -8.09 -1.19
N ALA A 457 27.61 -8.57 -0.11
CA ALA A 457 27.84 -7.75 1.09
C ALA A 457 28.77 -6.54 0.84
N GLN A 458 29.73 -6.66 -0.10
CA GLN A 458 30.55 -5.52 -0.54
C GLN A 458 29.73 -4.56 -1.41
N ALA A 459 28.91 -5.06 -2.33
CA ALA A 459 28.04 -4.27 -3.18
C ALA A 459 27.12 -3.36 -2.35
N VAL A 460 26.46 -3.91 -1.32
CA VAL A 460 25.66 -3.14 -0.36
C VAL A 460 26.48 -2.01 0.27
N ALA A 461 27.68 -2.31 0.79
CA ALA A 461 28.51 -1.34 1.48
C ALA A 461 29.10 -0.26 0.56
N GLU A 462 29.46 -0.59 -0.68
CA GLU A 462 29.89 0.36 -1.72
C GLU A 462 28.72 1.23 -2.19
N THR A 463 27.54 0.64 -2.43
CA THR A 463 26.30 1.37 -2.78
C THR A 463 25.97 2.41 -1.72
N PHE A 464 26.02 2.06 -0.42
CA PHE A 464 25.85 3.03 0.67
C PHE A 464 26.90 4.15 0.68
N VAL A 465 28.15 3.88 0.28
CA VAL A 465 29.19 4.93 0.14
C VAL A 465 28.86 5.87 -1.02
N GLN A 466 28.43 5.35 -2.16
CA GLN A 466 28.05 6.17 -3.32
C GLN A 466 26.82 7.03 -3.00
N LEU A 467 25.77 6.44 -2.41
CA LEU A 467 24.57 7.15 -1.96
C LEU A 467 24.87 8.24 -0.92
N GLN A 468 25.89 8.07 -0.07
CA GLN A 468 26.33 9.10 0.88
C GLN A 468 26.98 10.31 0.18
N ARG A 469 27.69 10.11 -0.92
CA ARG A 469 28.46 11.15 -1.61
C ARG A 469 27.74 11.85 -2.76
N GLN A 470 26.81 11.16 -3.43
CA GLN A 470 26.08 11.72 -4.57
C GLN A 470 25.12 12.85 -4.16
N THR A 471 24.74 13.67 -5.15
CA THR A 471 23.78 14.79 -4.98
C THR A 471 22.73 14.86 -6.10
N THR A 472 22.71 13.89 -7.02
CA THR A 472 21.78 13.79 -8.16
C THR A 472 20.33 13.68 -7.68
N HIS A 473 20.06 12.73 -6.78
CA HIS A 473 18.73 12.53 -6.19
C HIS A 473 18.75 12.76 -4.67
N PRO A 474 17.65 13.23 -4.07
CA PRO A 474 17.50 13.21 -2.63
C PRO A 474 17.27 11.77 -2.15
N VAL A 475 18.03 11.32 -1.15
CA VAL A 475 18.02 9.94 -0.64
C VAL A 475 17.29 9.86 0.70
N ALA A 476 16.34 8.94 0.84
CA ALA A 476 15.74 8.59 2.12
C ALA A 476 16.10 7.14 2.49
N VAL A 477 16.90 6.98 3.53
CA VAL A 477 17.18 5.66 4.13
C VAL A 477 16.18 5.42 5.26
N MET A 478 15.23 4.54 5.02
CA MET A 478 14.12 4.22 5.91
C MET A 478 14.31 2.82 6.51
N VAL A 479 14.33 2.70 7.84
CA VAL A 479 14.53 1.43 8.53
C VAL A 479 13.46 1.24 9.60
N ASP A 480 12.55 0.29 9.42
CA ASP A 480 11.62 -0.11 10.48
C ASP A 480 12.32 -1.08 11.45
N ASP A 481 11.72 -1.33 12.62
CA ASP A 481 12.27 -2.24 13.63
C ASP A 481 13.78 -1.97 13.96
N TRP A 482 14.26 -0.71 13.86
CA TRP A 482 15.69 -0.37 13.88
C TRP A 482 16.40 -0.80 15.17
N ASN A 483 15.69 -0.82 16.30
CA ASN A 483 16.20 -1.30 17.58
C ASN A 483 16.46 -2.82 17.62
N GLU A 484 16.00 -3.60 16.63
CA GLU A 484 16.33 -5.02 16.46
C GLU A 484 17.71 -5.24 15.81
N CYS A 485 18.41 -4.17 15.36
CA CYS A 485 19.81 -4.23 14.90
C CYS A 485 20.85 -4.43 16.02
N PHE A 486 20.46 -4.32 17.30
CA PHE A 486 21.37 -4.27 18.45
C PHE A 486 21.36 -5.49 19.39
N PRO A 487 20.26 -6.25 19.57
CA PRO A 487 20.24 -7.48 20.37
C PRO A 487 21.25 -8.55 19.91
N CYS A 488 21.37 -9.61 20.70
CA CYS A 488 22.05 -10.81 20.24
C CYS A 488 21.20 -11.48 19.15
N SER A 489 21.89 -12.00 18.13
CA SER A 489 21.30 -12.86 17.12
C SER A 489 21.17 -14.29 17.64
N GLU A 490 20.38 -15.09 16.93
CA GLU A 490 20.19 -16.53 17.21
C GLU A 490 21.39 -17.36 16.69
N TYR A 491 22.29 -16.75 15.90
CA TYR A 491 23.56 -17.36 15.50
C TYR A 491 24.54 -17.49 16.66
N VAL A 492 25.21 -18.65 16.73
CA VAL A 492 26.19 -19.00 17.76
C VAL A 492 27.62 -19.02 17.22
N SER A 493 28.60 -18.72 18.08
CA SER A 493 30.02 -18.81 17.77
C SER A 493 30.83 -18.97 19.06
N ILE A 494 31.76 -19.93 19.05
CA ILE A 494 32.69 -20.25 20.15
C ILE A 494 33.47 -18.99 20.60
N ARG A 495 33.67 -18.00 19.72
CA ARG A 495 34.33 -16.73 20.07
C ARG A 495 33.59 -15.94 21.17
N TYR A 496 32.27 -16.08 21.25
CA TYR A 496 31.44 -15.39 22.25
C TYR A 496 31.08 -16.29 23.44
N ASP A 497 31.54 -17.53 23.45
CA ASP A 497 31.46 -18.39 24.63
C ASP A 497 32.27 -17.77 25.78
N ASN A 498 31.78 -17.94 27.01
CA ASN A 498 32.30 -17.29 28.22
C ASN A 498 32.36 -15.74 28.17
N THR A 499 31.71 -15.08 27.20
CA THR A 499 31.52 -13.62 27.17
C THR A 499 30.15 -13.22 27.68
N ARG A 500 29.89 -11.91 27.84
CA ARG A 500 28.55 -11.37 28.19
C ARG A 500 27.41 -11.76 27.23
N PHE A 501 27.75 -12.35 26.07
CA PHE A 501 26.79 -12.80 25.06
C PHE A 501 26.56 -14.33 25.08
N ASN A 502 27.25 -15.06 25.96
CA ASN A 502 27.02 -16.49 26.24
C ASN A 502 26.92 -17.37 24.98
N GLY A 503 27.91 -17.28 24.10
CA GLY A 503 27.99 -18.03 22.83
C GLY A 503 27.26 -17.39 21.65
N TYR A 504 26.35 -16.44 21.86
CA TYR A 504 25.59 -15.81 20.78
C TYR A 504 26.36 -14.66 20.10
N ILE A 505 26.17 -14.49 18.80
CA ILE A 505 26.77 -13.41 18.02
C ILE A 505 25.90 -12.14 18.19
N PRO A 506 26.46 -10.99 18.61
CA PRO A 506 25.73 -9.73 18.59
C PRO A 506 25.33 -9.31 17.16
N ALA A 507 24.11 -8.84 16.95
CA ALA A 507 23.61 -8.51 15.59
C ALA A 507 24.51 -7.48 14.88
N TYR A 508 25.08 -6.50 15.60
CA TYR A 508 26.03 -5.52 15.07
C TYR A 508 27.41 -6.11 14.67
N HIS A 509 27.65 -7.42 14.81
CA HIS A 509 28.79 -8.12 14.19
C HIS A 509 28.41 -8.85 12.89
N LEU A 510 27.13 -8.91 12.52
CA LEU A 510 26.65 -9.44 11.24
C LEU A 510 26.66 -8.32 10.17
N SER A 511 26.95 -8.64 8.90
CA SER A 511 27.16 -7.62 7.87
C SER A 511 25.91 -6.79 7.55
N MET A 512 24.71 -7.38 7.54
CA MET A 512 23.49 -6.67 7.15
C MET A 512 22.98 -5.71 8.24
N PRO A 513 22.81 -6.10 9.52
CA PRO A 513 22.54 -5.14 10.59
C PRO A 513 23.61 -4.04 10.69
N ARG A 514 24.88 -4.35 10.35
CA ARG A 514 25.94 -3.34 10.31
C ARG A 514 25.68 -2.21 9.31
N ALA A 515 25.05 -2.47 8.17
CA ALA A 515 24.68 -1.44 7.20
C ALA A 515 23.68 -0.41 7.79
N PHE A 516 22.74 -0.85 8.64
CA PHE A 516 21.65 -0.02 9.12
C PHE A 516 21.83 0.57 10.54
N HIS A 517 22.54 -0.12 11.45
CA HIS A 517 22.58 0.24 12.89
C HIS A 517 23.21 1.61 13.25
N ARG A 518 24.01 2.22 12.36
CA ARG A 518 24.70 3.49 12.67
C ARG A 518 23.72 4.68 12.53
N TRP A 519 23.74 5.63 13.47
CA TRP A 519 23.01 6.89 13.34
C TRP A 519 23.78 7.87 12.45
N ASP A 520 23.81 7.60 11.14
CA ASP A 520 24.73 8.25 10.20
C ASP A 520 24.08 8.94 8.99
N GLY A 521 22.80 9.31 9.11
CA GLY A 521 22.09 10.08 8.07
C GLY A 521 22.76 11.41 7.72
N HIS A 522 23.48 12.04 8.66
CA HIS A 522 24.27 13.26 8.42
C HIS A 522 25.42 13.10 7.41
N LYS A 523 25.78 11.86 7.03
CA LYS A 523 26.80 11.59 6.01
C LYS A 523 26.26 11.69 4.58
N PHE A 524 24.95 11.58 4.39
CA PHE A 524 24.32 11.70 3.08
C PHE A 524 24.27 13.17 2.71
N ARG A 525 25.07 13.59 1.70
CA ARG A 525 25.13 15.01 1.29
C ARG A 525 23.75 15.56 0.93
N ARG A 526 22.96 14.77 0.21
CA ARG A 526 21.57 15.07 -0.13
C ARG A 526 20.66 13.93 0.32
N GLY A 527 20.61 13.65 1.62
CA GLY A 527 19.68 12.65 2.13
C GLY A 527 19.40 12.73 3.63
N VAL A 528 18.49 11.88 4.09
CA VAL A 528 18.09 11.72 5.50
C VAL A 528 17.99 10.24 5.87
N LYS A 529 18.18 9.92 7.15
CA LYS A 529 17.94 8.58 7.71
C LYS A 529 16.76 8.62 8.68
N ILE A 530 15.69 7.91 8.34
CA ILE A 530 14.47 7.82 9.14
C ILE A 530 14.39 6.40 9.68
N CYS A 531 14.42 6.26 11.01
CA CYS A 531 14.28 4.95 11.64
C CYS A 531 12.98 4.88 12.44
N ALA A 532 12.42 3.69 12.64
CA ALA A 532 11.33 3.44 13.56
C ALA A 532 11.71 2.38 14.60
N THR A 533 11.19 2.53 15.82
CA THR A 533 11.36 1.54 16.90
C THR A 533 10.25 0.48 16.88
N SER A 534 10.49 -0.64 17.54
CA SER A 534 9.57 -1.76 17.67
C SER A 534 9.59 -2.36 19.06
N TRP A 535 8.39 -2.53 19.60
CA TRP A 535 8.14 -3.08 20.93
C TRP A 535 7.31 -4.36 20.83
N MET A 536 7.37 -5.05 19.67
CA MET A 536 6.70 -6.32 19.48
C MET A 536 7.31 -7.40 20.39
N ARG A 537 8.64 -7.53 20.36
CA ARG A 537 9.45 -8.52 21.09
C ARG A 537 10.21 -7.91 22.28
N GLN A 538 10.84 -6.75 22.10
CA GLN A 538 11.68 -6.11 23.12
C GLN A 538 10.91 -5.18 24.09
N LYS A 539 11.43 -5.01 25.31
CA LYS A 539 10.87 -4.11 26.34
C LYS A 539 11.50 -2.71 26.25
N ARG A 540 10.67 -1.68 25.98
CA ARG A 540 11.11 -0.27 25.83
C ARG A 540 12.01 0.27 26.95
N ARG A 541 11.81 -0.17 28.20
CA ARG A 541 12.59 0.29 29.39
C ARG A 541 14.11 0.07 29.30
N GLN A 542 14.59 -0.83 28.43
CA GLN A 542 16.01 -1.13 28.28
C GLN A 542 16.66 -0.38 27.10
N TYR A 543 15.87 0.27 26.25
CA TYR A 543 16.37 1.00 25.09
C TYR A 543 16.73 2.44 25.45
N ARG A 544 17.90 2.88 24.98
CA ARG A 544 18.46 4.22 25.20
C ARG A 544 19.03 4.76 23.89
N PRO A 545 18.24 5.46 23.07
CA PRO A 545 18.66 5.96 21.76
C PRO A 545 19.81 6.98 21.85
N GLU A 546 19.99 7.62 23.02
CA GLU A 546 21.05 8.58 23.30
C GLU A 546 22.44 7.93 23.23
N LEU A 547 22.54 6.67 23.69
CA LEU A 547 23.77 5.86 23.58
C LEU A 547 24.11 5.47 22.13
N LEU A 548 23.16 5.61 21.21
CA LEU A 548 23.32 5.35 19.78
C LEU A 548 23.64 6.63 18.97
N GLY A 549 23.73 7.78 19.66
CA GLY A 549 24.01 9.09 19.05
C GLY A 549 22.77 9.84 18.55
N VAL A 550 21.56 9.32 18.80
CA VAL A 550 20.30 10.02 18.51
C VAL A 550 20.09 11.11 19.56
N ARG A 551 19.75 12.32 19.14
CA ARG A 551 19.48 13.44 20.06
C ARG A 551 17.99 13.53 20.38
N ASP A 552 17.64 14.02 21.56
CA ASP A 552 16.24 14.12 22.03
C ASP A 552 15.31 14.83 21.01
N PHE A 553 15.79 15.92 20.39
CA PHE A 553 15.04 16.67 19.38
C PHE A 553 14.94 15.97 18.02
N GLU A 554 15.67 14.88 17.79
CA GLU A 554 15.55 14.00 16.61
C GLU A 554 14.52 12.89 16.83
N ILE A 555 14.05 12.68 18.06
CA ILE A 555 13.00 11.70 18.37
C ILE A 555 11.63 12.29 18.03
N ARG A 556 10.76 11.49 17.42
CA ARG A 556 9.38 11.83 17.06
C ARG A 556 8.46 10.77 17.64
N THR A 557 7.62 11.16 18.61
CA THR A 557 6.76 10.20 19.32
C THR A 557 5.41 10.06 18.62
N VAL A 558 5.20 8.93 17.95
CA VAL A 558 3.93 8.56 17.31
C VAL A 558 2.91 8.18 18.39
N ARG A 559 1.95 9.08 18.64
CA ARG A 559 0.84 8.89 19.60
C ARG A 559 -0.19 7.85 19.14
N ASN A 560 -1.12 7.50 20.03
CA ASN A 560 -2.34 6.78 19.67
C ASN A 560 -3.29 7.66 18.84
N PHE A 561 -4.33 7.06 18.24
CA PHE A 561 -5.37 7.83 17.55
C PHE A 561 -6.07 8.81 18.50
N THR A 562 -6.47 9.98 17.99
CA THR A 562 -7.52 10.79 18.64
C THR A 562 -8.88 10.12 18.53
N GLN A 563 -9.90 10.61 19.25
CA GLN A 563 -11.29 10.16 19.07
C GLN A 563 -11.76 10.30 17.60
N GLN A 564 -11.37 11.38 16.91
CA GLN A 564 -11.72 11.62 15.50
C GLN A 564 -10.98 10.66 14.56
N GLU A 565 -9.67 10.46 14.75
CA GLU A 565 -8.89 9.50 13.96
C GLU A 565 -9.39 8.06 14.17
N PHE A 566 -9.82 7.72 15.39
CA PHE A 566 -10.42 6.43 15.72
C PHE A 566 -11.82 6.26 15.11
N ALA A 567 -12.65 7.32 15.10
CA ALA A 567 -13.93 7.34 14.40
C ALA A 567 -13.75 7.06 12.90
N ASN A 568 -12.79 7.73 12.27
CA ASN A 568 -12.44 7.51 10.87
C ASN A 568 -11.91 6.09 10.62
N TYR A 569 -11.15 5.52 11.57
CA TYR A 569 -10.68 4.13 11.51
C TYR A 569 -11.80 3.09 11.55
N VAL A 570 -12.74 3.23 12.50
CA VAL A 570 -13.90 2.35 12.59
C VAL A 570 -14.80 2.51 11.36
N MET A 571 -15.02 3.74 10.90
CA MET A 571 -15.81 4.01 9.69
C MET A 571 -15.16 3.38 8.44
N TYR A 572 -13.85 3.52 8.26
CA TYR A 572 -13.11 2.90 7.17
C TYR A 572 -13.25 1.38 7.19
N LEU A 573 -13.07 0.73 8.35
CA LEU A 573 -13.25 -0.72 8.45
C LEU A 573 -14.69 -1.16 8.13
N ARG A 574 -15.70 -0.37 8.52
CA ARG A 574 -17.10 -0.60 8.14
C ARG A 574 -17.35 -0.46 6.64
N ILE A 575 -16.78 0.57 5.99
CA ILE A 575 -16.86 0.78 4.54
C ILE A 575 -16.18 -0.36 3.78
N MET A 576 -15.03 -0.83 4.26
CA MET A 576 -14.30 -1.97 3.68
C MET A 576 -14.96 -3.33 3.95
N GLY A 577 -16.12 -3.37 4.63
CA GLY A 577 -16.80 -4.62 4.98
C GLY A 577 -16.04 -5.49 5.99
N VAL A 578 -15.11 -4.92 6.75
CA VAL A 578 -14.29 -5.61 7.76
C VAL A 578 -14.95 -5.58 9.16
N LEU A 579 -15.85 -4.63 9.40
CA LEU A 579 -16.69 -4.60 10.62
C LEU A 579 -18.16 -4.61 10.24
N HIS A 580 -18.87 -5.65 10.67
CA HIS A 580 -20.29 -5.80 10.41
C HIS A 580 -21.12 -5.24 11.56
N CYS A 581 -22.16 -4.47 11.24
CA CYS A 581 -23.15 -3.97 12.21
C CYS A 581 -22.61 -3.20 13.44
N PHE A 582 -21.39 -2.64 13.37
CA PHE A 582 -20.79 -1.92 14.50
C PHE A 582 -21.69 -0.74 14.97
N PRO A 583 -22.15 -0.75 16.24
CA PRO A 583 -23.07 0.27 16.74
C PRO A 583 -22.35 1.58 17.06
N ALA A 584 -22.76 2.67 16.42
CA ALA A 584 -22.11 3.99 16.56
C ALA A 584 -22.03 4.50 18.01
N LYS A 585 -23.02 4.15 18.84
CA LYS A 585 -23.06 4.47 20.29
C LYS A 585 -21.90 3.86 21.10
N ASP A 586 -21.32 2.75 20.65
CA ASP A 586 -20.25 2.06 21.37
C ASP A 586 -18.86 2.55 20.93
N LEU A 587 -18.78 3.47 19.97
CA LEU A 587 -17.53 4.03 19.44
C LEU A 587 -16.63 4.62 20.54
N GLU A 588 -17.21 5.40 21.45
CA GLU A 588 -16.49 5.98 22.58
C GLU A 588 -16.03 4.91 23.58
N TYR A 589 -16.86 3.89 23.82
CA TYR A 589 -16.51 2.75 24.67
C TYR A 589 -15.30 1.97 24.12
N PHE A 590 -15.29 1.67 22.81
CA PHE A 590 -14.16 1.00 22.17
C PHE A 590 -12.91 1.88 22.07
N TYR A 591 -13.08 3.20 21.91
CA TYR A 591 -11.96 4.15 22.01
C TYR A 591 -11.35 4.12 23.42
N MET A 592 -12.17 4.17 24.47
CA MET A 592 -11.71 4.11 25.87
C MET A 592 -11.07 2.76 26.21
N MET A 593 -11.64 1.64 25.77
CA MET A 593 -11.09 0.30 26.00
C MET A 593 -9.70 0.15 25.36
N THR A 594 -9.53 0.67 24.15
CA THR A 594 -8.27 0.55 23.38
C THR A 594 -7.29 1.69 23.64
N GLN A 595 -7.73 2.74 24.34
CA GLN A 595 -7.03 4.02 24.51
C GLN A 595 -6.55 4.62 23.17
N GLY A 596 -7.31 4.41 22.09
CA GLY A 596 -6.95 4.80 20.73
C GLY A 596 -5.77 4.05 20.11
N ASN A 597 -5.30 2.95 20.71
CA ASN A 597 -4.16 2.20 20.18
C ASN A 597 -4.55 1.35 18.97
N GLY A 598 -4.02 1.64 17.79
CA GLY A 598 -4.43 1.00 16.53
C GLY A 598 -4.31 -0.53 16.50
N TRP A 599 -3.30 -1.12 17.14
CA TRP A 599 -3.18 -2.58 17.21
C TRP A 599 -4.23 -3.21 18.14
N GLN A 600 -4.49 -2.60 19.30
CA GLN A 600 -5.57 -3.06 20.19
C GLN A 600 -6.93 -2.85 19.55
N ALA A 601 -7.14 -1.72 18.86
CA ALA A 601 -8.34 -1.42 18.11
C ALA A 601 -8.61 -2.50 17.05
N ARG A 602 -7.62 -2.77 16.18
CA ARG A 602 -7.72 -3.84 15.18
C ARG A 602 -8.10 -5.16 15.83
N LYS A 603 -7.37 -5.56 16.88
CA LYS A 603 -7.59 -6.84 17.58
C LYS A 603 -8.99 -6.94 18.17
N VAL A 604 -9.42 -5.95 18.95
CA VAL A 604 -10.70 -5.96 19.65
C VAL A 604 -11.86 -5.92 18.67
N LEU A 605 -11.79 -5.01 17.69
CA LEU A 605 -12.87 -4.82 16.71
C LEU A 605 -13.05 -6.08 15.87
N SER A 606 -11.99 -6.60 15.22
CA SER A 606 -12.08 -7.80 14.37
C SER A 606 -12.26 -9.12 15.13
N THR A 607 -12.38 -9.11 16.47
CA THR A 607 -12.75 -10.29 17.27
C THR A 607 -14.23 -10.26 17.67
N LEU A 608 -14.87 -9.09 17.61
CA LEU A 608 -16.21 -8.85 18.15
C LEU A 608 -17.24 -8.44 17.08
N TYR A 609 -16.76 -7.96 15.92
CA TYR A 609 -17.51 -7.39 14.80
C TYR A 609 -16.79 -7.62 13.47
#